data_AF-A0A7Y1Y538-F1
#
_entry.id   AF-A0A7Y1Y538-F1
#
_cell.length_a   1.000
_cell.length_b   1.000
_cell.length_c   1.000
_cell.angle_alpha   90.00
_cell.angle_beta   90.00
_cell.angle_gamma   90.00
#
_symmetry.space_group_name_H-M   'P 1'
#
loop_
_entity.id
_entity.type
_entity.pdbx_description
1 polymer ?
#
loop_
_entity_poly.entity_id
_entity_poly.type
_entity_poly.pdbx_seq_one_letter_code
_entity_poly.pdbx_strand_id
1 'polypeptide(L)' 'PEKTPADIAREMGFEPADTGAVDAIIDEVIAANPDKVEEIRGGNEKLVNFLTGQVMKASQGKANPKQVTESLRAKLL' A
#
# COMPACT_ATOMS: atom_id res chain seq x y z
N PRO A 1 12.07 2.74 -28.26
CA PRO A 1 11.18 2.16 -27.23
C PRO A 1 11.98 1.93 -25.95
N GLU A 2 11.95 2.93 -25.07
CA GLU A 2 12.75 2.96 -23.85
C GLU A 2 12.00 2.19 -22.76
N LYS A 3 12.54 1.02 -22.40
CA LYS A 3 12.12 0.29 -21.22
C LYS A 3 12.32 1.19 -20.00
N THR A 4 11.34 1.23 -19.11
CA THR A 4 11.38 2.11 -17.93
C THR A 4 12.42 1.57 -16.94
N PRO A 5 12.96 2.40 -16.02
CA PRO A 5 13.84 1.92 -14.95
C PRO A 5 13.25 0.75 -14.14
N ALA A 6 11.92 0.68 -14.06
CA ALA A 6 11.18 -0.43 -13.45
C ALA A 6 11.34 -1.76 -14.19
N ASP A 7 11.58 -1.73 -15.50
CA ASP A 7 11.78 -2.94 -16.31
C ASP A 7 13.21 -3.50 -16.18
N ILE A 8 14.19 -2.66 -15.87
CA ILE A 8 15.59 -3.06 -15.68
C ILE A 8 15.79 -3.74 -14.30
N ALA A 9 15.07 -3.28 -13.28
CA ALA A 9 15.13 -3.88 -11.94
C ALA A 9 14.63 -5.33 -11.91
N ARG A 10 13.73 -5.71 -12.83
CA ARG A 10 13.14 -7.05 -12.93
C ARG A 10 14.11 -8.08 -13.54
N GLU A 11 15.12 -7.65 -14.29
CA GLU A 11 16.02 -8.53 -15.07
C GLU A 11 17.23 -9.02 -14.25
N MET A 12 17.51 -8.44 -13.08
CA MET A 12 18.69 -8.75 -12.24
C MET A 12 18.42 -9.67 -11.04
N GLY A 13 17.25 -10.31 -10.95
CA GLY A 13 16.98 -11.35 -9.93
C GLY A 13 16.88 -10.85 -8.47
N PHE A 14 16.74 -9.55 -8.26
CA PHE A 14 16.34 -8.96 -6.97
C PHE A 14 14.82 -8.78 -6.97
N GLU A 15 14.07 -9.87 -6.82
CA GLU A 15 12.71 -9.76 -6.32
C GLU A 15 12.81 -9.68 -4.79
N PRO A 16 12.57 -8.52 -4.14
CA PRO A 16 12.23 -8.56 -2.74
C PRO A 16 10.92 -9.32 -2.65
N ALA A 17 10.99 -10.56 -2.16
CA ALA A 17 9.79 -11.33 -1.89
C ALA A 17 8.87 -10.47 -1.00
N ASP A 18 7.66 -10.26 -1.49
CA ASP A 18 6.48 -9.71 -0.82
C ASP A 18 6.32 -8.19 -0.58
N THR A 19 7.35 -7.32 -0.64
CA THR A 19 7.10 -5.88 -0.37
C THR A 19 6.36 -5.17 -1.50
N GLY A 20 6.72 -5.43 -2.77
CA GLY A 20 6.04 -4.82 -3.91
C GLY A 20 4.57 -5.25 -4.06
N ALA A 21 4.22 -6.46 -3.62
CA ALA A 21 2.85 -6.95 -3.64
C ALA A 21 1.97 -6.26 -2.60
N VAL A 22 2.50 -6.01 -1.40
CA VAL A 22 1.78 -5.31 -0.34
C VAL A 22 1.58 -3.83 -0.69
N ASP A 23 2.59 -3.17 -1.28
CA ASP A 23 2.47 -1.77 -1.71
C ASP A 23 1.41 -1.60 -2.81
N ALA A 24 1.34 -2.52 -3.77
CA ALA A 24 0.30 -2.49 -4.80
C ALA A 24 -1.11 -2.64 -4.19
N ILE A 25 -1.28 -3.53 -3.21
CA ILE A 25 -2.55 -3.70 -2.48
C ILE A 25 -2.90 -2.44 -1.69
N ILE A 26 -1.91 -1.78 -1.07
CA ILE A 26 -2.11 -0.52 -0.37
C ILE A 26 -2.63 0.56 -1.33
N ASP A 27 -1.99 0.69 -2.50
CA ASP A 27 -2.41 1.67 -3.52
C ASP A 27 -3.81 1.37 -4.05
N GLU A 28 -4.16 0.09 -4.26
CA GLU A 28 -5.51 -0.32 -4.66
C GLU A 28 -6.55 0.04 -3.58
N VAL A 29 -6.26 -0.23 -2.31
CA VAL A 29 -7.15 0.09 -1.19
C VAL A 29 -7.33 1.60 -1.05
N ILE A 30 -6.27 2.40 -1.22
CA ILE A 30 -6.34 3.86 -1.21
C ILE A 30 -7.23 4.34 -2.36
N ALA A 31 -7.00 3.85 -3.58
CA ALA A 31 -7.78 4.23 -4.76
C ALA A 31 -9.26 3.81 -4.67
N ALA A 32 -9.55 2.70 -3.99
CA ALA A 32 -10.90 2.21 -3.78
C ALA A 32 -11.67 2.93 -2.67
N ASN A 33 -11.00 3.73 -1.82
CA ASN A 33 -11.61 4.42 -0.68
C ASN A 33 -11.27 5.93 -0.67
N PRO A 34 -11.55 6.68 -1.75
CA PRO A 34 -11.17 8.08 -1.86
C PRO A 34 -11.83 8.98 -0.80
N ASP A 35 -13.06 8.68 -0.41
CA ASP A 35 -13.78 9.38 0.66
C ASP A 35 -13.06 9.25 2.01
N LYS A 36 -12.57 8.05 2.33
CA LYS A 36 -11.84 7.79 3.57
C LYS A 36 -10.45 8.42 3.55
N VAL A 37 -9.80 8.46 2.39
CA VAL A 37 -8.53 9.15 2.20
C VAL A 37 -8.66 10.64 2.48
N GLU A 38 -9.70 11.29 1.97
CA GLU A 38 -9.97 12.71 2.24
C GLU A 38 -10.27 12.96 3.73
N GLU A 39 -11.04 12.09 4.38
CA GLU A 39 -11.28 12.18 5.83
C GLU A 39 -9.99 12.01 6.66
N ILE A 40 -9.09 11.09 6.26
CA ILE A 40 -7.77 10.90 6.91
C ILE A 40 -6.93 12.16 6.77
N ARG A 41 -6.85 12.72 5.56
CA ARG A 41 -6.15 13.97 5.27
C ARG A 41 -6.77 15.16 6.01
N GLY A 42 -8.07 15.12 6.29
CA GLY A 42 -8.79 16.06 7.13
C GLY A 42 -8.54 15.89 8.64
N GLY A 43 -7.67 14.95 9.05
CA GLY A 43 -7.28 14.72 10.44
C GLY A 43 -7.98 13.55 11.13
N ASN A 44 -8.81 12.78 10.43
CA ASN A 44 -9.45 11.59 10.99
C ASN A 44 -8.54 10.35 10.89
N GLU A 45 -7.42 10.35 11.62
CA GLU A 45 -6.43 9.26 11.62
C GLU A 45 -7.00 7.88 12.01
N LYS A 46 -8.17 7.83 12.67
CA LYS A 46 -8.81 6.55 13.04
C LYS A 46 -9.16 5.70 11.82
N LEU A 47 -9.38 6.34 10.67
CA LEU A 47 -9.67 5.66 9.42
C LEU A 47 -8.45 4.98 8.80
N VAL A 48 -7.23 5.31 9.24
CA VAL A 48 -6.03 4.56 8.85
C VAL A 48 -6.17 3.09 9.29
N ASN A 49 -6.68 2.84 10.50
CA ASN A 49 -6.91 1.46 10.99
C ASN A 49 -7.97 0.71 10.16
N PHE A 50 -8.95 1.44 9.61
CA PHE A 50 -9.93 0.87 8.70
C PHE A 50 -9.26 0.43 7.39
N LEU A 51 -8.44 1.29 6.78
CA LEU A 51 -7.69 0.96 5.57
C LEU A 51 -6.68 -0.18 5.82
N THR A 52 -6.01 -0.21 6.97
CA THR A 52 -5.16 -1.33 7.37
C THR A 52 -5.93 -2.64 7.35
N GLY A 53 -7.16 -2.67 7.88
CA GLY A 53 -8.02 -3.86 7.84
C GLY A 53 -8.36 -4.31 6.41
N GLN A 54 -8.61 -3.38 5.49
CA GLN A 54 -8.87 -3.69 4.08
C GLN A 54 -7.63 -4.29 3.40
N VAL A 55 -6.45 -3.72 3.64
CA VAL A 55 -5.18 -4.24 3.10
C VAL A 55 -4.87 -5.63 3.66
N MET A 56 -5.10 -5.85 4.96
CA MET A 56 -4.94 -7.17 5.59
C MET A 56 -5.86 -8.22 4.95
N LYS A 57 -7.09 -7.84 4.61
CA LYS A 57 -8.05 -8.71 3.93
C LYS A 57 -7.62 -9.00 2.49
N ALA A 58 -7.25 -7.97 1.72
CA ALA A 58 -6.82 -8.10 0.33
C ALA A 58 -5.51 -8.89 0.18
N SER A 59 -4.58 -8.73 1.12
CA SER A 59 -3.35 -9.52 1.20
C SER A 59 -3.56 -10.94 1.75
N GLN A 60 -4.79 -11.32 2.12
CA GLN A 60 -5.12 -12.61 2.75
C GLN A 60 -4.27 -12.90 4.01
N GLY A 61 -3.96 -11.85 4.79
CA GLY A 61 -3.13 -11.96 6.00
C GLY A 61 -1.64 -12.15 5.74
N LYS A 62 -1.18 -12.05 4.49
CA LYS A 62 0.24 -12.12 4.14
C LYS A 62 1.00 -10.83 4.48
N ALA A 63 0.29 -9.70 4.58
CA ALA A 63 0.90 -8.43 4.95
C ALA A 63 1.09 -8.32 6.48
N ASN A 64 2.11 -7.58 6.90
CA ASN A 64 2.30 -7.24 8.30
C ASN A 64 1.47 -5.99 8.65
N PRO A 65 0.56 -6.05 9.65
CA PRO A 65 -0.34 -4.94 9.96
C PRO A 65 0.38 -3.67 10.42
N LYS A 66 1.55 -3.81 11.07
CA LYS A 66 2.38 -2.68 11.49
C LYS A 66 2.98 -1.97 10.28
N GLN A 67 3.59 -2.74 9.37
CA GLN A 67 4.17 -2.20 8.14
C GLN A 67 3.10 -1.54 7.26
N VAL A 68 1.94 -2.19 7.11
CA VAL A 68 0.80 -1.64 6.36
C VAL A 68 0.35 -0.30 6.95
N THR A 69 0.22 -0.22 8.28
CA THR A 69 -0.19 1.01 8.95
C THR A 69 0.85 2.12 8.76
N GLU A 70 2.14 1.81 8.88
CA GLU A 70 3.24 2.75 8.65
C GLU A 70 3.23 3.26 7.20
N SER A 71 3.08 2.36 6.21
CA SER A 71 2.99 2.72 4.79
C SER A 71 1.75 3.56 4.48
N LEU A 72 0.59 3.23 5.05
CA LEU A 72 -0.63 4.03 4.88
C LEU A 72 -0.46 5.43 5.48
N ARG A 73 0.12 5.54 6.69
CA ARG A 73 0.42 6.83 7.30
C ARG A 73 1.37 7.64 6.42
N ALA A 74 2.47 7.04 5.96
CA ALA A 74 3.45 7.71 5.11
C ALA A 74 2.88 8.20 3.77
N LYS A 75 1.84 7.56 3.24
CA LYS A 75 1.18 7.95 1.98
C LYS A 75 0.06 8.98 2.16
N LEU A 76 -0.54 9.06 3.36
CA LEU A 76 -1.80 9.78 3.58
C LEU A 76 -1.73 10.93 4.59
N LEU A 77 -0.73 10.94 5.48
CA LEU A 77 -0.50 11.95 6.51
C LEU A 77 0.82 12.69 6.26
#